data_AF-A0AAD6S5J6-F1
#
_entry.id   AF-A0AAD6S5J6-F1
#
_cell.length_a   1.000
_cell.length_b   1.000
_cell.length_c   1.000
_cell.angle_alpha   90.00
_cell.angle_beta   90.00
_cell.angle_gamma   90.00
#
_symmetry.space_group_name_H-M   'P 1'
#
loop_
_entity.id
_entity.type
_entity.pdbx_description
1 polymer ?
#
loop_
_entity_poly.entity_id
_entity_poly.type
_entity_poly.pdbx_seq_one_letter_code
_entity_poly.pdbx_strand_id
1 'polypeptide(L)'
;WKGEGLGQINAEKGSFLKDIDLFDHVEFGISSRDARAMAPATRKLIELCFLALLDSGIDYRKENIGCYMSANSINLSNVSNPDAYEPRGSFAGGPSMVANRVSNHLDLLGPSVPVDTACSSSQTAMHLAVQGILNGDCKAAVVGGCQINHSLVDWITYSQAKVLSTDGKCKPFDASADGFGRAEGGVVVVIKPLEDALRDRDGIYATILGTSTNSTGSGGPPGAPVAEAQSQAMMVAFDRANRKPVDVDYVELHATGTAKGDPTEVSWVGQHFQRPRELLIGSVKGNIGYFNIQNRDRELI
;
A
#
# COMPACT_ATOMS: atom_id res chain seq x y z
N TRP A 1 -28.54 3.79 -3.06
CA TRP A 1 -27.19 4.19 -3.48
C TRP A 1 -26.83 3.75 -4.90
N LYS A 2 -27.43 2.71 -5.51
CA LYS A 2 -27.05 2.26 -6.87
C LYS A 2 -27.52 3.23 -7.97
N GLY A 3 -26.65 3.51 -8.94
CA GLY A 3 -26.95 4.30 -10.15
C GLY A 3 -25.83 5.27 -10.55
N GLU A 4 -26.10 6.12 -11.53
CA GLU A 4 -25.13 7.08 -12.08
C GLU A 4 -25.41 8.54 -11.69
N GLY A 5 -26.48 8.79 -10.93
CA GLY A 5 -26.84 10.11 -10.43
C GLY A 5 -25.91 10.61 -9.32
N LEU A 6 -26.04 11.89 -8.95
CA LEU A 6 -25.25 12.48 -7.86
C LEU A 6 -25.45 11.71 -6.55
N GLY A 7 -24.35 11.37 -5.89
CA GLY A 7 -24.37 10.59 -4.64
C GLY A 7 -24.64 9.09 -4.83
N GLN A 8 -24.73 8.61 -6.08
CA GLN A 8 -24.92 7.20 -6.38
C GLN A 8 -23.60 6.49 -6.72
N ILE A 9 -23.63 5.16 -6.63
CA ILE A 9 -22.54 4.22 -6.83
C ILE A 9 -22.83 3.43 -8.11
N ASN A 10 -21.88 3.46 -9.05
CA ASN A 10 -22.00 2.80 -10.35
C ASN A 10 -21.26 1.45 -10.44
N ALA A 11 -20.54 1.07 -9.39
CA ALA A 11 -19.91 -0.24 -9.27
C ALA A 11 -20.80 -1.19 -8.45
N GLU A 12 -20.93 -2.44 -8.91
CA GLU A 12 -21.76 -3.45 -8.24
C GLU A 12 -20.97 -4.42 -7.36
N LYS A 13 -19.65 -4.50 -7.56
CA LYS A 13 -18.79 -5.54 -6.98
C LYS A 13 -17.43 -4.98 -6.57
N GLY A 14 -16.73 -5.77 -5.78
CA GLY A 14 -15.34 -5.58 -5.37
C GLY A 14 -14.79 -6.87 -4.76
N SER A 15 -13.51 -6.86 -4.43
CA SER A 15 -12.85 -7.98 -3.73
C SER A 15 -12.77 -7.66 -2.25
N PHE A 16 -13.41 -8.46 -1.41
CA PHE A 16 -13.49 -8.20 0.03
C PHE A 16 -12.87 -9.35 0.82
N LEU A 17 -12.17 -9.00 1.90
CA LEU A 17 -11.69 -9.98 2.85
C LEU A 17 -12.88 -10.53 3.65
N LYS A 18 -12.77 -11.81 4.02
CA LYS A 18 -13.71 -12.41 4.98
C LYS A 18 -13.23 -12.08 6.39
N ASP A 19 -14.18 -12.03 7.33
CA ASP A 19 -13.89 -12.00 8.76
C ASP A 19 -12.97 -10.84 9.20
N ILE A 20 -13.13 -9.67 8.57
CA ILE A 20 -12.31 -8.46 8.82
C ILE A 20 -12.32 -7.99 10.27
N ASP A 21 -13.35 -8.38 11.03
CA ASP A 21 -13.54 -8.00 12.43
C ASP A 21 -12.86 -8.92 13.43
N LEU A 22 -12.36 -10.09 13.01
CA LEU A 22 -11.63 -11.01 13.87
C LEU A 22 -10.22 -10.46 14.16
N PHE A 23 -9.84 -10.45 15.44
CA PHE A 23 -8.52 -10.01 15.90
C PHE A 23 -8.21 -10.62 17.27
N ASP A 24 -7.06 -11.29 17.39
CA ASP A 24 -6.62 -11.84 18.68
C ASP A 24 -5.97 -10.76 19.54
N HIS A 25 -6.81 -9.93 20.17
CA HIS A 25 -6.31 -8.84 21.00
C HIS A 25 -5.56 -9.32 22.25
N VAL A 26 -5.79 -10.56 22.71
CA VAL A 26 -5.15 -11.10 23.93
C VAL A 26 -3.69 -11.42 23.65
N GLU A 27 -3.39 -12.04 22.51
CA GLU A 27 -2.02 -12.35 22.08
C GLU A 27 -1.14 -11.09 22.03
N PHE A 28 -1.69 -9.97 21.54
CA PHE A 28 -0.96 -8.71 21.43
C PHE A 28 -1.00 -7.83 22.70
N GLY A 29 -1.57 -8.34 23.81
CA GLY A 29 -1.70 -7.59 25.06
C GLY A 29 -2.58 -6.34 24.95
N ILE A 30 -3.52 -6.32 24.00
CA ILE A 30 -4.42 -5.20 23.73
C ILE A 30 -5.72 -5.42 24.50
N SER A 31 -6.21 -4.39 25.19
CA SER A 31 -7.51 -4.48 25.87
C SER A 31 -8.64 -4.64 24.85
N SER A 32 -9.70 -5.38 25.19
CA SER A 32 -10.86 -5.53 24.27
C SER A 32 -11.48 -4.17 23.90
N ARG A 33 -11.39 -3.19 24.82
CA ARG A 33 -11.81 -1.80 24.61
C ARG A 33 -10.98 -1.13 23.53
N ASP A 34 -9.65 -1.19 23.62
CA ASP A 34 -8.76 -0.59 22.63
C ASP A 34 -8.86 -1.29 21.27
N ALA A 35 -8.97 -2.62 21.27
CA ALA A 35 -9.15 -3.40 20.05
C ALA A 35 -10.40 -3.00 19.27
N ARG A 36 -11.54 -2.76 19.96
CA ARG A 36 -12.78 -2.27 19.31
C ARG A 36 -12.62 -0.86 18.73
N ALA A 37 -11.79 -0.03 19.35
CA ALA A 37 -11.54 1.33 18.87
C ALA A 37 -10.57 1.38 17.69
N MET A 38 -9.81 0.31 17.41
CA MET A 38 -8.85 0.25 16.30
C MET A 38 -9.55 -0.04 14.97
N ALA A 39 -9.15 0.67 13.92
CA ALA A 39 -9.59 0.35 12.56
C ALA A 39 -9.22 -1.10 12.20
N PRO A 40 -10.09 -1.82 11.46
CA PRO A 40 -9.80 -3.18 11.01
C PRO A 40 -8.44 -3.30 10.31
N ALA A 41 -8.07 -2.33 9.47
CA ALA A 41 -6.78 -2.33 8.78
C ALA A 41 -5.58 -2.29 9.75
N THR A 42 -5.67 -1.53 10.84
CA THR A 42 -4.62 -1.48 11.87
C THR A 42 -4.52 -2.81 12.64
N ARG A 43 -5.66 -3.44 12.94
CA ARG A 43 -5.69 -4.77 13.57
C ARG A 43 -5.00 -5.82 12.68
N LYS A 44 -5.36 -5.84 11.39
CA LYS A 44 -4.75 -6.74 10.40
C LYS A 44 -3.26 -6.46 10.20
N LEU A 45 -2.83 -5.21 10.23
CA LEU A 45 -1.40 -4.88 10.14
C LEU A 45 -0.58 -5.44 11.30
N ILE A 46 -1.09 -5.40 12.53
CA ILE A 46 -0.38 -5.98 13.68
C ILE A 46 -0.17 -7.49 13.48
N GLU A 47 -1.23 -8.20 13.07
CA GLU A 47 -1.14 -9.64 12.74
C GLU A 47 -0.15 -9.90 11.61
N LEU A 48 -0.24 -9.15 10.50
CA LEU A 48 0.64 -9.33 9.34
C LEU A 48 2.11 -9.01 9.65
N CYS A 49 2.37 -7.98 10.45
CA CYS A 49 3.73 -7.65 10.88
C CYS A 49 4.31 -8.73 11.79
N PHE A 50 3.50 -9.24 12.72
CA PHE A 50 3.90 -10.36 13.57
C PHE A 50 4.24 -11.59 12.74
N LEU A 51 3.37 -11.98 11.80
CA LEU A 51 3.61 -13.12 10.91
C LEU A 51 4.83 -12.92 10.01
N ALA A 52 5.06 -11.71 9.47
CA ALA A 52 6.22 -11.42 8.65
C ALA A 52 7.54 -11.49 9.45
N LEU A 53 7.53 -11.01 10.71
CA LEU A 53 8.68 -11.14 11.61
C LEU A 53 8.95 -12.60 11.96
N LEU A 54 7.91 -13.40 12.24
CA LEU A 54 8.05 -14.85 12.44
C LEU A 54 8.62 -15.56 11.20
N ASP A 55 8.10 -15.25 10.01
CA ASP A 55 8.57 -15.83 8.74
C ASP A 55 10.04 -15.47 8.47
N SER A 56 10.45 -14.24 8.79
CA SER A 56 11.83 -13.78 8.60
C SER A 56 12.83 -14.44 9.54
N GLY A 57 12.38 -14.93 10.70
CA GLY A 57 13.24 -15.54 11.72
C GLY A 57 14.18 -14.59 12.46
N ILE A 58 14.11 -13.28 12.22
CA ILE A 58 14.98 -12.30 12.90
C ILE A 58 14.53 -12.09 14.35
N ASP A 59 15.49 -11.82 15.23
CA ASP A 59 15.17 -11.24 16.53
C ASP A 59 14.77 -9.77 16.37
N TYR A 60 13.62 -9.41 16.92
CA TYR A 60 12.95 -8.13 16.67
C TYR A 60 12.53 -7.39 17.94
N ARG A 61 12.34 -8.09 19.06
CA ARG A 61 11.81 -7.46 20.28
C ARG A 61 12.90 -6.65 20.95
N LYS A 62 12.62 -5.38 21.23
CA LYS A 62 13.57 -4.40 21.77
C LYS A 62 14.76 -4.15 20.85
N GLU A 63 14.60 -4.40 19.56
CA GLU A 63 15.63 -4.21 18.56
C GLU A 63 15.37 -2.97 17.72
N ASN A 64 16.42 -2.40 17.13
CA ASN A 64 16.34 -1.24 16.25
C ASN A 64 15.78 -1.62 14.86
N ILE A 65 14.51 -2.05 14.83
CA ILE A 65 13.76 -2.40 13.64
C ILE A 65 12.84 -1.23 13.28
N GLY A 66 12.97 -0.70 12.07
CA GLY A 66 12.08 0.33 11.56
C GLY A 66 10.70 -0.22 11.19
N CYS A 67 9.67 0.60 11.27
CA CYS A 67 8.29 0.29 10.94
C CYS A 67 7.73 1.34 9.98
N TYR A 68 7.57 0.97 8.72
CA TYR A 68 7.11 1.86 7.65
C TYR A 68 5.81 1.32 7.08
N MET A 69 4.69 1.93 7.47
CA MET A 69 3.37 1.35 7.24
C MET A 69 2.41 2.32 6.58
N SER A 70 1.55 1.78 5.72
CA SER A 70 0.47 2.52 5.08
C SER A 70 -0.86 1.82 5.33
N ALA A 71 -1.87 2.54 5.81
CA ALA A 71 -3.22 2.00 5.93
C ALA A 71 -4.24 3.11 6.01
N ASN A 72 -5.49 2.78 5.68
CA ASN A 72 -6.60 3.61 6.11
C ASN A 72 -6.85 3.38 7.61
N SER A 73 -6.50 4.37 8.41
CA SER A 73 -6.39 4.24 9.87
C SER A 73 -7.68 4.61 10.63
N ILE A 74 -8.59 5.28 9.95
CA ILE A 74 -9.74 5.91 10.59
C ILE A 74 -10.89 4.94 10.61
N ASN A 75 -11.37 4.63 11.81
CA ASN A 75 -12.63 3.93 11.97
C ASN A 75 -13.77 4.94 12.11
N LEU A 76 -14.46 5.24 11.01
CA LEU A 76 -15.59 6.17 11.02
C LEU A 76 -16.73 5.73 11.95
N SER A 77 -16.82 4.43 12.30
CA SER A 77 -17.82 3.97 13.27
C SER A 77 -17.63 4.59 14.66
N ASN A 78 -16.38 4.91 15.02
CA ASN A 78 -16.07 5.56 16.29
C ASN A 78 -16.59 6.99 16.36
N VAL A 79 -16.88 7.66 15.23
CA VAL A 79 -17.34 9.06 15.19
C VAL A 79 -18.82 9.15 14.81
N SER A 80 -19.31 8.22 13.98
CA SER A 80 -20.69 8.21 13.46
C SER A 80 -21.70 7.50 14.35
N ASN A 81 -21.26 6.72 15.33
CA ASN A 81 -22.13 6.06 16.30
C ASN A 81 -21.78 6.50 17.74
N PRO A 82 -22.61 7.33 18.39
CA PRO A 82 -22.39 7.80 19.76
C PRO A 82 -22.23 6.66 20.78
N ASP A 83 -22.89 5.53 20.58
CA ASP A 83 -22.82 4.37 21.48
C ASP A 83 -21.52 3.56 21.29
N ALA A 84 -20.85 3.73 20.15
CA ALA A 84 -19.54 3.15 19.86
C ALA A 84 -18.39 4.16 20.03
N TYR A 85 -18.70 5.42 20.39
CA TYR A 85 -17.70 6.46 20.56
C TYR A 85 -16.81 6.14 21.77
N GLU A 86 -15.55 5.86 21.50
CA GLU A 86 -14.52 5.73 22.51
C GLU A 86 -13.67 7.02 22.52
N PRO A 87 -13.72 7.85 23.57
CA PRO A 87 -12.97 9.11 23.63
C PRO A 87 -11.47 8.96 23.42
N ARG A 88 -10.88 7.82 23.79
CA ARG A 88 -9.47 7.49 23.48
C ARG A 88 -9.27 6.84 22.11
N GLY A 89 -10.35 6.41 21.47
CA GLY A 89 -10.42 5.80 20.15
C GLY A 89 -10.16 6.78 19.02
N SER A 90 -10.54 8.05 19.19
CA SER A 90 -10.20 9.12 18.25
C SER A 90 -8.69 9.40 18.22
N PHE A 91 -7.99 9.30 19.37
CA PHE A 91 -6.52 9.31 19.40
C PHE A 91 -5.92 8.01 18.83
N ALA A 92 -6.63 6.88 18.99
CA ALA A 92 -6.21 5.57 18.52
C ALA A 92 -6.26 5.35 17.00
N GLY A 93 -7.09 6.10 16.27
CA GLY A 93 -7.35 5.93 14.83
C GLY A 93 -6.69 6.97 13.92
N GLY A 94 -5.88 7.89 14.47
CA GLY A 94 -5.17 8.87 13.66
C GLY A 94 -4.18 8.22 12.68
N PRO A 95 -3.84 8.88 11.54
CA PRO A 95 -2.91 8.34 10.54
C PRO A 95 -1.57 7.89 11.14
N SER A 96 -1.07 8.60 12.16
CA SER A 96 0.16 8.26 12.86
C SER A 96 0.13 6.92 13.60
N MET A 97 -1.05 6.45 13.99
CA MET A 97 -1.18 5.23 14.77
C MET A 97 -0.98 3.95 13.94
N VAL A 98 -0.99 4.04 12.61
CA VAL A 98 -0.80 2.90 11.71
C VAL A 98 0.54 2.19 11.99
N ALA A 99 1.64 2.95 12.03
CA ALA A 99 2.96 2.40 12.32
C ALA A 99 3.20 2.29 13.84
N ASN A 100 2.78 3.30 14.61
CA ASN A 100 3.10 3.39 16.04
C ASN A 100 2.50 2.24 16.86
N ARG A 101 1.31 1.74 16.50
CA ARG A 101 0.72 0.59 17.19
C ARG A 101 1.47 -0.70 16.89
N VAL A 102 1.93 -0.89 15.66
CA VAL A 102 2.78 -2.03 15.30
C VAL A 102 4.07 -1.98 16.12
N SER A 103 4.79 -0.84 16.12
CA SER A 103 6.03 -0.71 16.89
C SER A 103 5.81 -0.90 18.38
N ASN A 104 4.72 -0.35 18.94
CA ASN A 104 4.43 -0.50 20.37
C ASN A 104 4.09 -1.93 20.76
N HIS A 105 3.21 -2.62 20.01
CA HIS A 105 2.76 -3.97 20.36
C HIS A 105 3.78 -5.06 20.02
N LEU A 106 4.70 -4.80 19.08
CA LEU A 106 5.78 -5.72 18.71
C LEU A 106 7.15 -5.33 19.28
N ASP A 107 7.20 -4.27 20.12
CA ASP A 107 8.41 -3.78 20.81
C ASP A 107 9.56 -3.41 19.85
N LEU A 108 9.25 -2.70 18.77
CA LEU A 108 10.23 -2.25 17.76
C LEU A 108 10.74 -0.85 18.14
N LEU A 109 12.06 -0.68 18.23
CA LEU A 109 12.69 0.55 18.71
C LEU A 109 13.21 1.49 17.61
N GLY A 110 13.07 1.10 16.34
CA GLY A 110 13.48 1.93 15.20
C GLY A 110 12.45 2.99 14.81
N PRO A 111 12.68 3.70 13.67
CA PRO A 111 11.75 4.70 13.16
C PRO A 111 10.35 4.11 12.97
N SER A 112 9.31 4.81 13.42
CA SER A 112 7.92 4.40 13.26
C SER A 112 7.18 5.42 12.40
N VAL A 113 7.00 5.10 11.13
CA VAL A 113 6.66 6.06 10.08
C VAL A 113 5.36 5.64 9.37
N PRO A 114 4.25 6.37 9.60
CA PRO A 114 3.07 6.27 8.74
C PRO A 114 3.37 6.87 7.36
N VAL A 115 2.87 6.25 6.30
CA VAL A 115 3.06 6.74 4.93
C VAL A 115 1.72 6.81 4.21
N ASP A 116 1.40 7.99 3.67
CA ASP A 116 0.27 8.20 2.77
C ASP A 116 0.71 9.03 1.57
N THR A 117 0.87 8.35 0.43
CA THR A 117 1.05 8.94 -0.89
C THR A 117 -0.05 8.43 -1.84
N ALA A 118 -1.22 8.09 -1.27
CA ALA A 118 -2.33 7.44 -1.94
C ALA A 118 -1.93 6.11 -2.62
N CYS A 119 -2.16 6.01 -3.92
CA CYS A 119 -1.96 4.81 -4.73
C CYS A 119 -0.57 4.17 -4.63
N SER A 120 0.47 4.94 -4.26
CA SER A 120 1.87 4.50 -4.15
C SER A 120 2.36 4.37 -2.70
N SER A 121 1.49 4.48 -1.69
CA SER A 121 1.88 4.52 -0.27
C SER A 121 2.81 3.38 0.15
N SER A 122 2.51 2.14 -0.24
CA SER A 122 3.35 0.99 0.12
C SER A 122 4.72 0.99 -0.57
N GLN A 123 4.81 1.47 -1.81
CA GLN A 123 6.08 1.62 -2.53
C GLN A 123 6.91 2.78 -1.97
N THR A 124 6.26 3.88 -1.57
CA THR A 124 6.93 4.98 -0.85
C THR A 124 7.42 4.52 0.51
N ALA A 125 6.64 3.74 1.26
CA ALA A 125 7.07 3.14 2.53
C ALA A 125 8.31 2.25 2.33
N MET A 126 8.33 1.44 1.28
CA MET A 126 9.51 0.66 0.89
C MET A 126 10.72 1.54 0.60
N HIS A 127 10.54 2.60 -0.20
CA HIS A 127 11.64 3.52 -0.48
C HIS A 127 12.22 4.14 0.80
N LEU A 128 11.36 4.64 1.69
CA LEU A 128 11.78 5.26 2.96
C LEU A 128 12.48 4.26 3.89
N ALA A 129 12.01 3.02 3.95
CA ALA A 129 12.64 1.97 4.74
C ALA A 129 14.03 1.61 4.22
N VAL A 130 14.19 1.50 2.89
CA VAL A 130 15.51 1.31 2.26
C VAL A 130 16.45 2.48 2.60
N GLN A 131 15.97 3.73 2.53
CA GLN A 131 16.79 4.88 2.91
C GLN A 131 17.14 4.87 4.41
N GLY A 132 16.19 4.53 5.29
CA GLY A 132 16.44 4.43 6.73
C GLY A 132 17.50 3.39 7.09
N ILE A 133 17.51 2.24 6.41
CA ILE A 133 18.55 1.22 6.58
C ILE A 133 19.91 1.73 6.06
N LEU A 134 19.95 2.32 4.86
CA LEU A 134 21.19 2.83 4.27
C LEU A 134 21.81 3.98 5.08
N ASN A 135 20.98 4.79 5.73
CA ASN A 135 21.41 5.88 6.60
C ASN A 135 21.81 5.40 8.02
N GLY A 136 21.57 4.14 8.36
CA GLY A 136 21.83 3.58 9.68
C GLY A 136 20.79 3.93 10.75
N ASP A 137 19.62 4.46 10.36
CA ASP A 137 18.53 4.76 11.29
C ASP A 137 17.94 3.47 11.91
N CYS A 138 17.95 2.37 11.16
CA CYS A 138 17.56 1.04 11.62
C CYS A 138 18.38 -0.08 10.96
N LYS A 139 18.48 -1.24 11.62
CA LYS A 139 19.26 -2.39 11.11
C LYS A 139 18.46 -3.29 10.16
N ALA A 140 17.14 -3.23 10.26
CA ALA A 140 16.16 -3.91 9.42
C ALA A 140 14.83 -3.15 9.55
N ALA A 141 13.87 -3.45 8.69
CA ALA A 141 12.57 -2.78 8.74
C ALA A 141 11.43 -3.73 8.37
N VAL A 142 10.28 -3.56 9.05
CA VAL A 142 8.99 -4.04 8.57
C VAL A 142 8.37 -2.97 7.68
N VAL A 143 7.92 -3.38 6.50
CA VAL A 143 7.37 -2.49 5.48
C VAL A 143 6.08 -3.08 4.95
N GLY A 144 5.03 -2.28 4.86
CA GLY A 144 3.80 -2.81 4.28
C GLY A 144 2.64 -1.85 4.23
N GLY A 145 1.48 -2.43 4.00
CA GLY A 145 0.24 -1.72 4.16
C GLY A 145 -1.00 -2.60 4.07
N CYS A 146 -2.12 -2.04 4.50
CA CYS A 146 -3.42 -2.70 4.51
C CYS A 146 -4.53 -1.74 4.11
N GLN A 147 -5.44 -2.22 3.28
CA GLN A 147 -6.62 -1.49 2.83
C GLN A 147 -7.88 -2.30 3.14
N ILE A 148 -8.82 -1.68 3.85
CA ILE A 148 -10.15 -2.24 4.14
C ILE A 148 -11.25 -1.26 3.69
N ASN A 149 -12.19 -1.66 2.85
CA ASN A 149 -13.19 -0.81 2.23
C ASN A 149 -14.43 -0.65 3.12
N HIS A 150 -14.30 0.11 4.21
CA HIS A 150 -15.37 0.33 5.19
C HIS A 150 -16.14 1.66 5.01
N SER A 151 -15.76 2.51 4.06
CA SER A 151 -16.37 3.84 3.82
C SER A 151 -17.21 3.88 2.53
N LEU A 152 -18.52 4.14 2.68
CA LEU A 152 -19.43 4.40 1.55
C LEU A 152 -19.08 5.69 0.80
N VAL A 153 -18.49 6.67 1.48
CA VAL A 153 -18.09 7.96 0.87
C VAL A 153 -17.08 7.74 -0.24
N ASP A 154 -16.14 6.81 -0.06
CA ASP A 154 -15.15 6.50 -1.08
C ASP A 154 -15.81 5.86 -2.32
N TRP A 155 -16.78 4.96 -2.13
CA TRP A 155 -17.50 4.33 -3.24
C TRP A 155 -18.25 5.36 -4.07
N ILE A 156 -18.96 6.28 -3.40
CA ILE A 156 -19.63 7.39 -4.06
C ILE A 156 -18.59 8.26 -4.77
N THR A 157 -17.54 8.68 -4.09
CA THR A 157 -16.53 9.59 -4.65
C THR A 157 -15.87 9.03 -5.90
N TYR A 158 -15.45 7.76 -5.88
CA TYR A 158 -14.83 7.14 -7.05
C TYR A 158 -15.84 6.85 -8.18
N SER A 159 -17.11 6.58 -7.84
CA SER A 159 -18.17 6.46 -8.84
C SER A 159 -18.42 7.78 -9.55
N GLN A 160 -18.52 8.88 -8.81
CA GLN A 160 -18.73 10.23 -9.36
C GLN A 160 -17.52 10.72 -10.17
N ALA A 161 -16.31 10.30 -9.80
CA ALA A 161 -15.11 10.54 -10.58
C ALA A 161 -15.01 9.66 -11.85
N LYS A 162 -15.92 8.70 -12.04
CA LYS A 162 -15.94 7.74 -13.16
C LYS A 162 -14.64 6.96 -13.32
N VAL A 163 -14.05 6.56 -12.20
CA VAL A 163 -12.80 5.76 -12.17
C VAL A 163 -13.01 4.31 -11.73
N LEU A 164 -14.21 3.97 -11.26
CA LEU A 164 -14.56 2.58 -10.93
C LEU A 164 -15.02 1.83 -12.17
N SER A 165 -14.58 0.57 -12.26
CA SER A 165 -15.17 -0.38 -13.21
C SER A 165 -16.59 -0.75 -12.77
N THR A 166 -17.50 -0.81 -13.74
CA THR A 166 -18.91 -1.13 -13.50
C THR A 166 -19.11 -2.57 -13.01
N ASP A 167 -18.30 -3.51 -13.53
CA ASP A 167 -18.31 -4.92 -13.12
C ASP A 167 -17.45 -5.23 -11.88
N GLY A 168 -16.77 -4.21 -11.35
CA GLY A 168 -15.95 -4.28 -10.14
C GLY A 168 -14.60 -4.98 -10.33
N LYS A 169 -14.12 -5.17 -11.56
CA LYS A 169 -12.82 -5.79 -11.85
C LYS A 169 -11.83 -4.79 -12.42
N CYS A 170 -10.55 -4.98 -12.12
CA CYS A 170 -9.49 -4.36 -12.92
C CYS A 170 -9.25 -5.24 -14.14
N LYS A 171 -9.20 -4.63 -15.33
CA LYS A 171 -9.00 -5.33 -16.61
C LYS A 171 -7.73 -4.79 -17.27
N PRO A 172 -6.54 -5.04 -16.69
CA PRO A 172 -5.31 -4.43 -17.14
C PRO A 172 -5.03 -4.80 -18.60
N PHE A 173 -4.73 -3.79 -19.42
CA PHE A 173 -4.40 -3.93 -20.85
C PHE A 173 -5.53 -4.47 -21.75
N ASP A 174 -6.74 -4.65 -21.21
CA ASP A 174 -7.88 -5.16 -21.98
C ASP A 174 -8.60 -4.05 -22.75
N ALA A 175 -9.13 -4.37 -23.94
CA ALA A 175 -9.90 -3.41 -24.74
C ALA A 175 -11.20 -2.94 -24.05
N SER A 176 -11.70 -3.70 -23.08
CA SER A 176 -12.88 -3.41 -22.26
C SER A 176 -12.58 -2.75 -20.91
N ALA A 177 -11.34 -2.26 -20.72
CA ALA A 177 -10.90 -1.49 -19.56
C ALA A 177 -11.76 -0.23 -19.32
N ASP A 178 -12.55 -0.21 -18.25
CA ASP A 178 -13.51 0.85 -17.92
C ASP A 178 -13.26 1.50 -16.54
N GLY A 179 -12.18 1.13 -15.85
CA GLY A 179 -11.85 1.60 -14.50
C GLY A 179 -11.26 0.49 -13.63
N PHE A 180 -11.06 0.79 -12.36
CA PHE A 180 -10.56 -0.19 -11.40
C PHE A 180 -11.66 -0.80 -10.54
N GLY A 181 -11.49 -2.07 -10.19
CA GLY A 181 -12.25 -2.74 -9.14
C GLY A 181 -11.61 -2.49 -7.78
N ARG A 182 -12.39 -2.04 -6.79
CA ARG A 182 -11.87 -1.88 -5.42
C ARG A 182 -11.63 -3.24 -4.78
N ALA A 183 -10.56 -3.33 -4.01
CA ALA A 183 -10.21 -4.54 -3.28
C ALA A 183 -9.71 -4.25 -1.87
N GLU A 184 -9.81 -5.27 -1.01
CA GLU A 184 -9.28 -5.29 0.35
C GLU A 184 -8.13 -6.29 0.45
N GLY A 185 -7.14 -5.96 1.26
CA GLY A 185 -5.96 -6.78 1.41
C GLY A 185 -4.89 -6.10 2.24
N GLY A 186 -3.87 -6.85 2.63
CA GLY A 186 -2.69 -6.32 3.26
C GLY A 186 -1.46 -7.16 2.91
N VAL A 187 -0.31 -6.52 2.90
CA VAL A 187 0.98 -7.16 2.69
C VAL A 187 2.01 -6.50 3.58
N VAL A 188 2.86 -7.30 4.20
CA VAL A 188 4.01 -6.86 4.98
C VAL A 188 5.21 -7.71 4.61
N VAL A 189 6.36 -7.08 4.48
CA VAL A 189 7.64 -7.73 4.25
C VAL A 189 8.67 -7.21 5.26
N VAL A 190 9.65 -8.04 5.57
CA VAL A 190 10.82 -7.68 6.36
C VAL A 190 11.99 -7.47 5.40
N ILE A 191 12.70 -6.35 5.54
CA ILE A 191 13.89 -6.04 4.74
C ILE A 191 15.09 -5.78 5.65
N LYS A 192 16.28 -6.14 5.16
CA LYS A 192 17.56 -6.09 5.89
C LYS A 192 18.71 -5.96 4.88
N PRO A 193 19.87 -5.38 5.25
CA PRO A 193 21.06 -5.43 4.40
C PRO A 193 21.40 -6.86 3.97
N LEU A 194 21.69 -7.05 2.68
CA LEU A 194 21.99 -8.38 2.13
C LEU A 194 23.18 -9.05 2.83
N GLU A 195 24.23 -8.29 3.13
CA GLU A 195 25.42 -8.79 3.83
C GLU A 195 25.08 -9.32 5.23
N ASP A 196 24.22 -8.61 5.96
CA ASP A 196 23.75 -9.03 7.28
C ASP A 196 22.85 -10.27 7.17
N ALA A 197 21.96 -10.32 6.18
CA ALA A 197 21.10 -11.48 5.93
C ALA A 197 21.91 -12.74 5.62
N LEU A 198 22.98 -12.61 4.82
CA LEU A 198 23.91 -13.70 4.52
C LEU A 198 24.72 -14.13 5.74
N ARG A 199 25.21 -13.17 6.53
CA ARG A 199 25.94 -13.44 7.79
C ARG A 199 25.07 -14.22 8.77
N ASP A 200 23.83 -13.79 8.92
CA ASP A 200 22.89 -14.32 9.91
C ASP A 200 22.14 -15.57 9.40
N ARG A 201 22.34 -15.92 8.12
CA ARG A 201 21.74 -17.07 7.41
C ARG A 201 20.22 -17.00 7.34
N ASP A 202 19.71 -15.80 7.14
CA ASP A 202 18.27 -15.56 6.98
C ASP A 202 17.76 -16.18 5.67
N GLY A 203 16.46 -16.48 5.62
CA GLY A 203 15.78 -16.83 4.37
C GLY A 203 15.66 -15.60 3.46
N ILE A 204 16.21 -15.68 2.25
CA ILE A 204 16.21 -14.55 1.30
C ILE A 204 15.27 -14.87 0.13
N TYR A 205 14.15 -14.14 0.04
CA TYR A 205 13.20 -14.26 -1.08
C TYR A 205 13.67 -13.51 -2.32
N ALA A 206 14.18 -12.29 -2.14
CA ALA A 206 14.61 -11.40 -3.22
C ALA A 206 15.58 -10.33 -2.70
N THR A 207 16.22 -9.60 -3.62
CA THR A 207 17.06 -8.45 -3.31
C THR A 207 16.50 -7.19 -3.95
N ILE A 208 16.39 -6.12 -3.17
CA ILE A 208 16.02 -4.80 -3.67
C ILE A 208 17.27 -4.10 -4.15
N LEU A 209 17.43 -3.96 -5.46
CA LEU A 209 18.62 -3.34 -6.06
C LEU A 209 18.54 -1.81 -6.07
N GLY A 210 17.35 -1.24 -6.25
CA GLY A 210 17.15 0.20 -6.31
C GLY A 210 15.69 0.59 -6.17
N THR A 211 15.45 1.75 -5.55
CA THR A 211 14.12 2.34 -5.38
C THR A 211 14.18 3.84 -5.65
N SER A 212 13.08 4.45 -6.04
CA SER A 212 12.98 5.89 -6.30
C SER A 212 11.53 6.36 -6.18
N THR A 213 11.37 7.63 -5.83
CA THR A 213 10.08 8.33 -5.77
C THR A 213 10.25 9.75 -6.29
N ASN A 214 9.26 10.30 -6.98
CA ASN A 214 9.20 11.71 -7.36
C ASN A 214 7.76 12.24 -7.38
N SER A 215 7.56 13.45 -7.91
CA SER A 215 6.26 14.07 -8.11
C SER A 215 6.17 14.64 -9.52
N THR A 216 4.95 14.69 -10.06
CA THR A 216 4.67 15.33 -11.36
C THR A 216 4.77 16.86 -11.30
N GLY A 217 4.81 17.46 -10.10
CA GLY A 217 4.80 18.91 -9.92
C GLY A 217 3.62 19.56 -10.64
N SER A 218 3.87 20.66 -11.35
CA SER A 218 2.89 21.36 -12.18
C SER A 218 2.72 20.78 -13.60
N GLY A 219 3.30 19.60 -13.88
CA GLY A 219 3.32 18.98 -15.22
C GLY A 219 1.97 18.47 -15.72
N GLY A 220 0.91 18.49 -14.91
CA GLY A 220 -0.44 18.09 -15.29
C GLY A 220 -1.47 18.41 -14.22
N PRO A 221 -2.78 18.20 -14.49
CA PRO A 221 -3.81 18.31 -13.47
C PRO A 221 -3.55 17.40 -12.27
N PRO A 222 -3.95 17.78 -11.04
CA PRO A 222 -3.80 16.92 -9.87
C PRO A 222 -4.35 15.51 -10.10
N GLY A 223 -3.50 14.49 -9.92
CA GLY A 223 -3.85 13.09 -10.10
C GLY A 223 -3.74 12.55 -11.53
N ALA A 224 -3.37 13.39 -12.52
CA ALA A 224 -3.09 12.90 -13.87
C ALA A 224 -1.68 12.28 -13.95
N PRO A 225 -1.52 11.11 -14.60
CA PRO A 225 -0.20 10.55 -14.84
C PRO A 225 0.59 11.42 -15.83
N VAL A 226 1.88 11.62 -15.55
CA VAL A 226 2.82 12.33 -16.43
C VAL A 226 3.94 11.38 -16.80
N ALA A 227 4.01 11.00 -18.08
CA ALA A 227 4.94 9.99 -18.58
C ALA A 227 6.42 10.34 -18.30
N GLU A 228 6.79 11.63 -18.43
CA GLU A 228 8.16 12.08 -18.16
C GLU A 228 8.55 11.89 -16.68
N ALA A 229 7.64 12.19 -15.75
CA ALA A 229 7.88 11.99 -14.33
C ALA A 229 8.02 10.50 -13.99
N GLN A 230 7.20 9.64 -14.59
CA GLN A 230 7.34 8.18 -14.45
C GLN A 230 8.69 7.69 -14.98
N SER A 231 9.12 8.23 -16.14
CA SER A 231 10.43 7.95 -16.73
C SER A 231 11.57 8.29 -15.79
N GLN A 232 11.58 9.52 -15.30
CA GLN A 232 12.62 10.02 -14.41
C GLN A 232 12.71 9.19 -13.12
N ALA A 233 11.59 8.86 -12.49
CA ALA A 233 11.58 8.04 -11.28
C ALA A 233 12.23 6.67 -11.52
N MET A 234 11.85 5.98 -12.60
CA MET A 234 12.40 4.68 -12.92
C MET A 234 13.89 4.76 -13.26
N MET A 235 14.31 5.74 -14.07
CA MET A 235 15.72 5.87 -14.45
C MET A 235 16.62 6.11 -13.23
N VAL A 236 16.16 6.88 -12.25
CA VAL A 236 16.88 7.03 -10.96
C VAL A 236 16.94 5.70 -10.19
N ALA A 237 15.89 4.88 -10.21
CA ALA A 237 15.93 3.57 -9.57
C ALA A 237 16.94 2.62 -10.26
N PHE A 238 17.03 2.66 -11.60
CA PHE A 238 18.02 1.91 -12.37
C PHE A 238 19.45 2.35 -12.09
N ASP A 239 19.68 3.66 -12.05
CA ASP A 239 20.99 4.24 -11.71
C ASP A 239 21.44 3.79 -10.31
N ARG A 240 20.56 3.89 -9.31
CA ARG A 240 20.80 3.38 -7.95
C ARG A 240 21.07 1.88 -7.92
N ALA A 241 20.40 1.11 -8.76
CA ALA A 241 20.60 -0.33 -8.90
C ALA A 241 21.88 -0.70 -9.67
N ASN A 242 22.55 0.26 -10.32
CA ASN A 242 23.57 0.03 -11.32
C ASN A 242 23.12 -1.01 -12.38
N ARG A 243 21.88 -0.84 -12.86
CA ARG A 243 21.22 -1.71 -13.85
C ARG A 243 20.68 -0.88 -15.00
N LYS A 244 20.36 -1.55 -16.11
CA LYS A 244 19.75 -0.96 -17.29
C LYS A 244 18.38 -1.61 -17.57
N PRO A 245 17.45 -0.92 -18.26
CA PRO A 245 16.17 -1.50 -18.65
C PRO A 245 16.28 -2.85 -19.39
N VAL A 246 17.33 -3.03 -20.21
CA VAL A 246 17.58 -4.29 -20.94
C VAL A 246 17.82 -5.51 -20.03
N ASP A 247 18.24 -5.27 -18.77
CA ASP A 247 18.52 -6.30 -17.77
C ASP A 247 17.24 -6.83 -17.10
N VAL A 248 16.07 -6.24 -17.39
CA VAL A 248 14.79 -6.62 -16.77
C VAL A 248 14.06 -7.63 -17.63
N ASP A 249 13.57 -8.69 -16.97
CA ASP A 249 12.80 -9.76 -17.62
C ASP A 249 11.30 -9.66 -17.41
N TYR A 250 10.85 -8.94 -16.38
CA TYR A 250 9.44 -8.74 -16.05
C TYR A 250 9.18 -7.34 -15.47
N VAL A 251 8.06 -6.73 -15.85
CA VAL A 251 7.58 -5.48 -15.25
C VAL A 251 6.18 -5.68 -14.68
N GLU A 252 6.06 -5.56 -13.35
CA GLU A 252 4.78 -5.44 -12.65
C GLU A 252 4.30 -3.99 -12.76
N LEU A 253 3.30 -3.75 -13.61
CA LEU A 253 2.78 -2.42 -13.90
C LEU A 253 1.67 -2.00 -12.93
N HIS A 254 1.48 -0.68 -12.84
CA HIS A 254 0.42 -0.12 -12.03
C HIS A 254 -0.96 -0.39 -12.67
N ALA A 255 -1.08 -0.29 -13.99
CA ALA A 255 -2.14 -0.82 -14.86
C ALA A 255 -3.45 -1.13 -14.13
N THR A 256 -4.22 -0.08 -13.87
CA THR A 256 -5.45 -0.15 -13.07
C THR A 256 -6.66 -0.61 -13.87
N GLY A 257 -6.52 -0.92 -15.16
CA GLY A 257 -7.63 -1.26 -16.03
C GLY A 257 -8.34 -0.02 -16.56
N THR A 258 -7.61 1.06 -16.80
CA THR A 258 -8.17 2.31 -17.32
C THR A 258 -7.84 2.51 -18.79
N ALA A 259 -8.82 2.95 -19.58
CA ALA A 259 -8.67 3.17 -21.02
C ALA A 259 -7.55 4.16 -21.41
N LYS A 260 -7.10 5.02 -20.49
CA LYS A 260 -6.01 5.99 -20.71
C LYS A 260 -4.72 5.65 -19.98
N GLY A 261 -4.80 5.18 -18.74
CA GLY A 261 -3.62 4.90 -17.92
C GLY A 261 -2.82 3.73 -18.47
N ASP A 262 -3.50 2.62 -18.78
CA ASP A 262 -2.83 1.39 -19.20
C ASP A 262 -2.05 1.57 -20.52
N PRO A 263 -2.61 2.18 -21.59
CA PRO A 263 -1.83 2.46 -22.80
C PRO A 263 -0.65 3.40 -22.55
N THR A 264 -0.77 4.33 -21.60
CA THR A 264 0.32 5.26 -21.24
C THR A 264 1.49 4.50 -20.63
N GLU A 265 1.22 3.62 -19.67
CA GLU A 265 2.24 2.78 -19.03
C GLU A 265 2.90 1.83 -20.02
N VAL A 266 2.12 1.13 -20.86
CA VAL A 266 2.65 0.18 -21.84
C VAL A 266 3.47 0.87 -22.92
N SER A 267 3.01 2.01 -23.44
CA SER A 267 3.76 2.80 -24.43
C SER A 267 5.11 3.22 -23.87
N TRP A 268 5.14 3.65 -22.61
CA TRP A 268 6.38 4.02 -21.95
C TRP A 268 7.33 2.82 -21.76
N VAL A 269 6.82 1.64 -21.39
CA VAL A 269 7.63 0.41 -21.29
C VAL A 269 8.27 0.10 -22.65
N GLY A 270 7.47 0.14 -23.72
CA GLY A 270 7.96 -0.09 -25.08
C GLY A 270 9.06 0.89 -25.51
N GLN A 271 8.98 2.15 -25.07
CA GLN A 271 9.96 3.19 -25.38
C GLN A 271 11.29 3.02 -24.62
N HIS A 272 11.28 2.55 -23.37
CA HIS A 272 12.46 2.58 -22.50
C HIS A 272 13.18 1.24 -22.34
N PHE A 273 12.45 0.13 -22.44
CA PHE A 273 13.07 -1.19 -22.23
C PHE A 273 13.72 -1.76 -23.50
N GLN A 274 13.34 -1.27 -24.70
CA GLN A 274 13.88 -1.58 -26.04
C GLN A 274 14.94 -2.69 -26.06
N ARG A 275 14.50 -3.94 -25.92
CA ARG A 275 15.37 -5.10 -25.77
C ARG A 275 15.19 -6.09 -26.94
N PRO A 276 16.21 -6.93 -27.24
CA PRO A 276 16.13 -7.90 -28.33
C PRO A 276 15.14 -9.05 -28.11
N ARG A 277 14.78 -9.33 -26.85
CA ARG A 277 13.86 -10.42 -26.46
C ARG A 277 12.55 -9.83 -25.97
N GLU A 278 11.48 -10.60 -26.00
CA GLU A 278 10.20 -10.18 -25.45
C GLU A 278 10.33 -9.80 -23.96
N LEU A 279 9.63 -8.75 -23.55
CA LEU A 279 9.52 -8.33 -22.16
C LEU A 279 8.14 -8.74 -21.66
N LEU A 280 8.11 -9.48 -20.56
CA LEU A 280 6.85 -9.83 -19.92
C LEU A 280 6.37 -8.65 -19.08
N ILE A 281 5.09 -8.30 -19.22
CA ILE A 281 4.42 -7.30 -18.40
C ILE A 281 3.18 -7.92 -17.78
N GLY A 282 2.81 -7.44 -16.61
CA GLY A 282 1.61 -7.91 -15.92
C GLY A 282 1.09 -6.89 -14.92
N SER A 283 -0.07 -7.20 -14.35
CA SER A 283 -0.56 -6.52 -13.15
C SER A 283 -1.42 -7.46 -12.32
N VAL A 284 -1.03 -7.63 -11.06
CA VAL A 284 -1.75 -8.43 -10.06
C VAL A 284 -3.18 -7.94 -9.84
N LYS A 285 -3.46 -6.68 -10.17
CA LYS A 285 -4.79 -6.07 -10.01
C LYS A 285 -5.85 -6.79 -10.83
N GLY A 286 -5.49 -7.42 -11.96
CA GLY A 286 -6.41 -8.26 -12.72
C GLY A 286 -6.90 -9.49 -11.96
N ASN A 287 -6.13 -9.97 -10.97
CA ASN A 287 -6.46 -11.14 -10.17
C ASN A 287 -7.20 -10.78 -8.89
N ILE A 288 -6.70 -9.77 -8.16
CA ILE A 288 -7.15 -9.47 -6.80
C ILE A 288 -7.90 -8.14 -6.68
N GLY A 289 -7.95 -7.35 -7.74
CA GLY A 289 -8.45 -5.97 -7.72
C GLY A 289 -7.43 -4.99 -7.14
N TYR A 290 -7.87 -3.76 -6.86
CA TYR A 290 -6.96 -2.68 -6.48
C TYR A 290 -7.01 -2.31 -4.98
N PHE A 291 -5.91 -2.59 -4.26
CA PHE A 291 -5.66 -2.14 -2.89
C PHE A 291 -5.22 -0.67 -2.85
N ASN A 292 -6.16 0.25 -2.99
CA ASN A 292 -5.87 1.68 -2.93
C ASN A 292 -5.69 2.15 -1.48
N ILE A 293 -4.46 2.05 -0.95
CA ILE A 293 -4.14 2.46 0.42
C ILE A 293 -4.04 3.99 0.49
N GLN A 294 -5.12 4.64 0.90
CA GLN A 294 -5.18 6.08 1.08
C GLN A 294 -5.92 6.42 2.37
N ASN A 295 -5.39 7.38 3.14
CA ASN A 295 -6.08 7.94 4.29
C ASN A 295 -6.83 9.19 3.83
N ARG A 296 -8.09 9.02 3.41
CA ARG A 296 -8.93 10.16 3.01
C ARG A 296 -9.59 10.80 4.23
N ASP A 297 -8.87 11.75 4.81
CA ASP A 297 -9.46 12.87 5.53
C ASP A 297 -9.71 14.00 4.52
N ARG A 298 -10.88 14.01 3.91
CA ARG A 298 -11.48 15.31 3.63
C ARG A 298 -12.39 15.58 4.79
N GLU A 299 -11.97 16.53 5.62
CA GLU A 299 -12.81 17.19 6.61
C GLU A 299 -14.25 17.25 6.07
N LEU A 300 -15.13 16.45 6.67
CA LEU A 300 -16.56 16.63 6.58
C LEU A 300 -16.87 17.90 7.38
N ILE A 301 -16.60 19.06 6.77
CA ILE A 301 -17.15 20.35 7.16
C ILE A 301 -17.96 20.87 5.97
#